data_AF-T5A6L8-F1
#
_entry.id   AF-T5A6L8-F1
#
_cell.length_a   1.000
_cell.length_b   1.000
_cell.length_c   1.000
_cell.angle_alpha   90.00
_cell.angle_beta   90.00
_cell.angle_gamma   90.00
#
_symmetry.space_group_name_H-M   'P 1'
#
loop_
_entity.id
_entity.type
_entity.pdbx_description
1 polymer ?
#
loop_
_entity_poly.entity_id
_entity_poly.type
_entity_poly.pdbx_seq_one_letter_code
_entity_poly.pdbx_strand_id
1 'polypeptide(L)'
;MDPFLFKEHYPDHTRAVHHSQWGVCTLGYAMSQRGARELLLELGLKGANAPFDLLLRTFCNGDAGRGANKCLTTQPSLMEHHRPVGPSKDDSDINEEGGEGFRSVAETRMIRWSVRLNAEKLIKGEPPVDQYPDTDGMKV
;
A
#
# COMPACT_ATOMS: atom_id res chain seq x y z
N MET A 1 -11.81 -15.09 -1.19
CA MET A 1 -12.39 -14.06 -2.07
C MET A 1 -11.24 -13.26 -2.65
N ASP A 2 -11.27 -13.02 -3.96
CA ASP A 2 -10.25 -12.24 -4.64
C ASP A 2 -10.34 -10.76 -4.21
N PRO A 3 -9.26 -10.15 -3.65
CA PRO A 3 -9.26 -8.75 -3.25
C PRO A 3 -9.62 -7.79 -4.40
N PHE A 4 -9.35 -8.17 -5.66
CA PHE A 4 -9.67 -7.33 -6.82
C PHE A 4 -11.18 -7.16 -7.07
N LEU A 5 -12.02 -8.01 -6.47
CA LEU A 5 -13.48 -7.97 -6.64
C LEU A 5 -14.21 -7.27 -5.48
N PHE A 6 -13.51 -6.73 -4.48
CA PHE A 6 -14.20 -6.14 -3.31
C PHE A 6 -15.17 -5.02 -3.66
N LYS A 7 -14.86 -4.20 -4.67
CA LYS A 7 -15.75 -3.14 -5.13
C LYS A 7 -17.13 -3.66 -5.58
N GLU A 8 -17.20 -4.89 -6.09
CA GLU A 8 -18.45 -5.49 -6.60
C GLU A 8 -19.34 -6.06 -5.47
N HIS A 9 -18.75 -6.29 -4.30
CA HIS A 9 -19.36 -7.08 -3.22
C HIS A 9 -19.56 -6.29 -1.93
N TYR A 10 -18.93 -5.13 -1.78
CA TYR A 10 -19.08 -4.27 -0.61
C TYR A 10 -19.64 -2.91 -1.03
N PRO A 11 -20.49 -2.28 -0.19
CA PRO A 11 -20.98 -0.93 -0.46
C PRO A 11 -19.84 0.10 -0.54
N ASP A 12 -20.12 1.23 -1.19
CA ASP A 12 -19.23 2.40 -1.19
C ASP A 12 -18.83 2.80 0.24
N HIS A 13 -17.63 3.38 0.39
CA HIS A 13 -17.05 3.78 1.68
C HIS A 13 -16.83 2.63 2.67
N THR A 14 -16.75 1.39 2.17
CA THR A 14 -16.37 0.24 2.99
C THR A 14 -14.86 0.00 2.92
N ARG A 15 -14.24 -0.19 4.08
CA ARG A 15 -12.86 -0.70 4.17
C ARG A 15 -12.89 -2.18 4.51
N ALA A 16 -12.52 -3.02 3.54
CA ALA A 16 -12.42 -4.46 3.76
C ALA A 16 -11.13 -4.81 4.52
N VAL A 17 -11.21 -5.73 5.48
CA VAL A 17 -10.05 -6.32 6.16
C VAL A 17 -9.93 -7.76 5.71
N HIS A 18 -8.75 -8.14 5.21
CA HIS A 18 -8.55 -9.46 4.64
C HIS A 18 -7.11 -9.93 4.80
N HIS A 19 -6.87 -11.20 4.47
CA HIS A 19 -5.52 -11.72 4.37
C HIS A 19 -4.73 -10.98 3.29
N SER A 20 -3.53 -10.51 3.61
CA SER A 20 -2.67 -9.84 2.63
C SER A 20 -2.27 -10.81 1.53
N GLN A 21 -2.62 -10.48 0.29
CA GLN A 21 -2.24 -11.24 -0.89
C GLN A 21 -1.60 -10.29 -1.89
N TRP A 22 -0.54 -10.72 -2.54
CA TRP A 22 0.13 -9.99 -3.63
C TRP A 22 0.73 -8.62 -3.30
N GLY A 23 0.67 -8.15 -2.05
CA GLY A 23 1.29 -6.89 -1.63
C GLY A 23 2.81 -6.92 -1.79
N VAL A 24 3.35 -6.02 -2.60
CA VAL A 24 4.80 -5.94 -2.90
C VAL A 24 5.51 -4.76 -2.24
N CYS A 25 4.79 -3.78 -1.71
CA CYS A 25 5.41 -2.61 -1.04
C CYS A 25 5.31 -2.74 0.49
N THR A 26 6.37 -2.33 1.20
CA THR A 26 6.45 -2.37 2.68
C THR A 26 6.42 -0.98 3.32
N LEU A 27 5.59 -0.08 2.76
CA LEU A 27 5.44 1.31 3.22
C LEU A 27 5.12 1.45 4.71
N GLY A 28 4.31 0.52 5.22
CA GLY A 28 4.00 0.43 6.63
C GLY A 28 3.37 -0.90 6.97
N TYR A 29 3.86 -1.50 8.04
CA TYR A 29 3.35 -2.75 8.57
C TYR A 29 3.60 -2.82 10.07
N ALA A 30 2.81 -3.65 10.75
CA ALA A 30 3.04 -4.00 12.13
C ALA A 30 3.26 -5.50 12.22
N MET A 31 4.07 -5.92 13.18
CA MET A 31 4.43 -7.32 13.36
C MET A 31 4.31 -7.70 14.83
N SER A 32 3.61 -8.80 15.11
CA SER A 32 3.65 -9.37 16.45
C SER A 32 5.02 -9.97 16.72
N GLN A 33 5.43 -10.07 17.98
CA GLN A 33 6.68 -10.74 18.35
C GLN A 33 6.76 -12.17 17.78
N ARG A 34 5.64 -12.89 17.78
CA ARG A 34 5.54 -14.22 17.18
C ARG A 34 5.79 -14.19 15.68
N GLY A 35 5.11 -13.30 14.96
CA GLY A 35 5.29 -13.14 13.51
C GLY A 35 6.72 -12.75 13.15
N ALA A 36 7.39 -11.95 13.98
CA ALA A 36 8.80 -11.61 13.78
C ALA A 36 9.71 -12.85 13.88
N ARG A 37 9.47 -13.74 14.85
CA ARG A 37 10.21 -15.00 14.96
C ARG A 37 9.96 -15.93 13.78
N GLU A 38 8.71 -16.02 13.33
CA GLU A 38 8.33 -16.82 12.15
C GLU A 38 9.00 -16.27 10.87
N LEU A 39 8.99 -14.95 10.68
CA LEU A 39 9.66 -14.31 9.55
C LEU A 39 11.18 -14.51 9.61
N LEU A 40 11.81 -14.33 10.77
CA LEU A 40 13.26 -14.56 10.93
C LEU A 40 13.64 -16.02 10.67
N LEU A 41 12.80 -16.98 11.08
CA LEU A 41 13.00 -18.40 10.78
C LEU A 41 12.95 -18.64 9.27
N GLU A 42 11.93 -18.09 8.60
CA GLU A 42 11.73 -18.22 7.16
C GLU A 42 12.88 -17.58 6.36
N LEU A 43 13.25 -16.33 6.66
CA LEU A 43 14.30 -15.62 5.94
C LEU A 43 15.70 -16.14 6.28
N GLY A 44 15.93 -16.48 7.55
CA GLY A 44 17.24 -16.92 8.04
C GLY A 44 17.61 -18.34 7.64
N LEU A 45 16.63 -19.26 7.52
CA LEU A 45 16.91 -20.66 7.19
C LEU A 45 16.65 -21.03 5.73
N LYS A 46 15.72 -20.35 5.04
CA LYS A 46 15.40 -20.65 3.62
C LYS A 46 16.09 -19.71 2.62
N GLY A 47 16.91 -18.78 3.12
CA GLY A 47 17.68 -17.83 2.32
C GLY A 47 16.86 -16.62 1.84
N ALA A 48 17.58 -15.51 1.64
CA ALA A 48 17.05 -14.26 1.10
C ALA A 48 17.46 -14.12 -0.36
N ASN A 49 16.64 -14.66 -1.27
CA ASN A 49 16.90 -14.72 -2.71
C ASN A 49 16.14 -13.65 -3.52
N ALA A 50 15.47 -12.72 -2.84
CA ALA A 50 14.74 -11.61 -3.44
C ALA A 50 14.80 -10.39 -2.50
N PRO A 51 14.45 -9.20 -2.97
CA PRO A 51 14.22 -8.04 -2.11
C PRO A 51 13.26 -8.36 -0.95
N PHE A 52 13.49 -7.72 0.20
CA PHE A 52 12.80 -8.04 1.46
C PHE A 52 11.28 -7.93 1.34
N ASP A 53 10.78 -6.96 0.59
CA ASP A 53 9.36 -6.71 0.36
C ASP A 53 8.68 -7.85 -0.41
N LEU A 54 9.34 -8.41 -1.43
CA LEU A 54 8.91 -9.63 -2.09
C LEU A 54 9.01 -10.84 -1.17
N LEU A 55 10.05 -10.93 -0.36
CA LEU A 55 10.16 -12.00 0.63
C LEU A 55 9.04 -11.92 1.67
N LEU A 56 8.65 -10.72 2.11
CA LEU A 56 7.51 -10.53 3.00
C LEU A 56 6.19 -10.90 2.33
N ARG A 57 6.03 -10.61 1.02
CA ARG A 57 4.90 -11.10 0.22
C ARG A 57 4.81 -12.62 0.25
N THR A 58 5.92 -13.31 -0.06
CA THR A 58 5.95 -14.77 -0.09
C THR A 58 5.71 -15.38 1.30
N PHE A 59 6.23 -14.74 2.35
CA PHE A 59 5.95 -15.10 3.75
C PHE A 59 4.44 -15.03 4.07
N CYS A 60 3.75 -13.97 3.60
CA CYS A 60 2.32 -13.83 3.80
C CYS A 60 1.51 -14.81 2.96
N ASN A 61 1.80 -14.90 1.66
CA ASN A 61 1.09 -15.77 0.73
C ASN A 61 1.27 -17.27 1.05
N GLY A 62 2.41 -17.66 1.64
CA GLY A 62 2.78 -19.07 1.80
C GLY A 62 3.14 -19.74 0.48
N ASP A 63 3.80 -19.01 -0.43
CA ASP A 63 4.28 -19.53 -1.71
C ASP A 63 5.82 -19.73 -1.69
N ALA A 64 6.39 -20.20 -2.81
CA ALA A 64 7.84 -20.42 -2.97
C ALA A 64 8.49 -21.30 -1.87
N GLY A 65 7.77 -22.32 -1.38
CA GLY A 65 8.26 -23.24 -0.33
C GLY A 65 8.22 -22.66 1.10
N ARG A 66 7.51 -21.54 1.30
CA ARG A 66 7.27 -20.92 2.61
C ARG A 66 5.91 -21.34 3.17
N GLY A 67 5.79 -21.45 4.50
CA GLY A 67 4.49 -21.72 5.12
C GLY A 67 3.56 -20.51 5.01
N ALA A 68 2.26 -20.71 4.92
CA ALA A 68 1.30 -19.60 4.94
C ALA A 68 1.21 -19.00 6.35
N ASN A 69 1.47 -17.69 6.47
CA ASN A 69 1.45 -16.96 7.73
C ASN A 69 0.23 -16.04 7.84
N LYS A 70 -0.17 -15.69 9.06
CA LYS A 70 -1.32 -14.79 9.29
C LYS A 70 -0.92 -13.34 9.08
N CYS A 71 -1.02 -12.87 7.84
CA CYS A 71 -0.91 -11.46 7.49
C CYS A 71 -2.29 -10.85 7.23
N LEU A 72 -2.56 -9.67 7.77
CA LEU A 72 -3.81 -8.93 7.54
C LEU A 72 -3.49 -7.58 6.89
N THR A 73 -4.36 -7.13 6.00
CA THR A 73 -4.31 -5.80 5.38
C THR A 73 -5.71 -5.23 5.24
N THR A 74 -5.80 -3.96 4.88
CA THR A 74 -7.06 -3.29 4.56
C THR A 74 -7.07 -2.80 3.12
N GLN A 75 -8.23 -2.85 2.47
CA GLN A 75 -8.45 -2.21 1.18
C GLN A 75 -9.65 -1.25 1.24
N PRO A 76 -9.49 0.03 0.81
CA PRO A 76 -8.25 0.69 0.39
C PRO A 76 -7.16 0.69 1.49
N SER A 77 -5.89 0.93 1.13
CA SER A 77 -4.76 0.97 2.07
C SER A 77 -4.81 2.20 2.99
N LEU A 78 -4.00 2.21 4.05
CA LEU A 78 -3.88 3.36 4.97
C LEU A 78 -2.63 4.20 4.67
N MET A 79 -1.62 3.60 4.05
CA MET A 79 -0.34 4.21 3.74
C MET A 79 -0.02 3.93 2.28
N GLU A 80 0.31 4.98 1.54
CA GLU A 80 0.65 4.93 0.12
C GLU A 80 1.76 5.91 -0.20
N HIS A 81 2.38 5.70 -1.36
CA HIS A 81 3.40 6.61 -1.88
C HIS A 81 2.81 8.00 -2.10
N HIS A 82 3.49 9.02 -1.57
CA HIS A 82 3.23 10.40 -1.94
C HIS A 82 4.09 10.78 -3.14
N ARG A 83 3.47 11.41 -4.12
CA ARG A 83 4.08 11.86 -5.36
C ARG A 83 4.02 13.39 -5.42
N PRO A 84 5.14 14.10 -5.22
CA PRO A 84 5.14 15.57 -5.27
C PRO A 84 4.99 16.08 -6.71
N VAL A 85 4.68 17.36 -6.86
CA VAL A 85 4.83 18.08 -8.13
C VAL A 85 6.29 18.00 -8.56
N GLY A 86 6.53 17.62 -9.81
CA GLY A 86 7.89 17.42 -10.30
C GLY A 86 7.99 16.46 -11.48
N PRO A 87 9.22 16.20 -11.96
CA PRO A 87 9.48 15.20 -12.99
C PRO A 87 8.99 13.81 -12.60
N SER A 88 8.26 13.13 -13.48
CA SER A 88 7.74 11.78 -13.22
C SER A 88 8.85 10.74 -12.99
N LYS A 89 10.05 10.98 -13.55
CA LYS A 89 11.23 10.14 -13.33
C LYS A 89 11.71 10.09 -11.88
N ASP A 90 11.35 11.09 -11.07
CA ASP A 90 11.74 11.16 -9.66
C ASP A 90 10.83 10.27 -8.77
N ASP A 91 9.82 9.62 -9.36
CA ASP A 91 8.93 8.71 -8.63
C ASP A 91 9.64 7.41 -8.21
N SER A 92 10.50 6.86 -9.06
CA SER A 92 11.09 5.54 -8.82
C SER A 92 12.33 5.38 -9.67
N ASP A 93 13.42 4.98 -9.02
CA ASP A 93 14.71 4.66 -9.64
C ASP A 93 14.85 3.17 -10.00
N ILE A 94 13.83 2.35 -9.73
CA ILE A 94 13.84 0.91 -10.02
C ILE A 94 13.96 0.57 -11.52
N ASN A 95 13.55 1.48 -12.41
CA ASN A 95 13.69 1.35 -13.86
C ASN A 95 14.55 2.51 -14.38
N GLU A 96 15.55 2.21 -15.22
CA GLU A 96 16.53 3.19 -15.71
C GLU A 96 15.91 4.39 -16.43
N GLU A 97 14.74 4.21 -17.06
CA GLU A 97 14.08 5.25 -17.87
C GLU A 97 13.09 6.11 -17.06
N GLY A 98 12.79 5.74 -15.80
CA GLY A 98 11.79 6.44 -14.98
C GLY A 98 10.42 6.58 -15.68
N GLY A 99 9.56 7.45 -15.14
CA GLY A 99 8.37 7.91 -15.86
C GLY A 99 8.69 9.13 -16.71
N GLU A 100 8.08 9.26 -17.89
CA GLU A 100 8.16 10.49 -18.69
C GLU A 100 7.22 11.58 -18.16
N GLY A 101 7.58 12.84 -18.43
CA GLY A 101 6.74 14.01 -18.18
C GLY A 101 6.93 14.69 -16.83
N PHE A 102 5.99 15.60 -16.53
CA PHE A 102 6.00 16.45 -15.34
C PHE A 102 4.62 16.43 -14.67
N ARG A 103 4.58 16.08 -13.39
CA ARG A 103 3.37 16.10 -12.58
C ARG A 103 3.08 17.52 -12.11
N SER A 104 1.96 18.07 -12.55
CA SER A 104 1.49 19.41 -12.16
C SER A 104 0.75 19.46 -10.81
N VAL A 105 0.22 18.31 -10.34
CA VAL A 105 -0.55 18.22 -9.09
C VAL A 105 0.00 17.09 -8.23
N ALA A 106 0.38 17.38 -6.99
CA ALA A 106 0.84 16.37 -6.06
C ALA A 106 -0.31 15.43 -5.65
N GLU A 107 -0.01 14.14 -5.48
CA GLU A 107 -1.01 13.13 -5.12
C GLU A 107 -0.47 12.16 -4.06
N THR A 108 -1.38 11.60 -3.26
CA THR A 108 -1.13 10.34 -2.56
C THR A 108 -2.20 9.37 -3.02
N ARG A 109 -1.81 8.44 -3.88
CA ARG A 109 -2.75 7.54 -4.57
C ARG A 109 -3.56 6.73 -3.57
N MET A 110 -4.81 6.42 -3.91
CA MET A 110 -5.72 5.57 -3.12
C MET A 110 -6.03 6.06 -1.69
N ILE A 111 -5.56 7.24 -1.30
CA ILE A 111 -5.84 7.85 0.00
C ILE A 111 -6.75 9.06 -0.20
N ARG A 112 -8.01 8.94 0.21
CA ARG A 112 -9.02 10.01 0.07
C ARG A 112 -8.63 11.33 0.74
N TRP A 113 -8.26 11.26 2.01
CA TRP A 113 -7.78 12.39 2.80
C TRP A 113 -6.32 12.20 3.19
N SER A 114 -5.40 12.52 2.27
CA SER A 114 -3.95 12.38 2.53
C SER A 114 -3.50 13.34 3.62
N VAL A 115 -2.89 12.81 4.69
CA VAL A 115 -2.26 13.62 5.73
C VAL A 115 -1.15 14.49 5.16
N ARG A 116 -0.36 13.97 4.19
CA ARG A 116 0.75 14.72 3.59
C ARG A 116 0.27 15.96 2.82
N LEU A 117 -0.81 15.83 2.07
CA LEU A 117 -1.40 16.95 1.31
C LEU A 117 -2.23 17.89 2.17
N ASN A 118 -2.75 17.39 3.30
CA ASN A 118 -3.57 18.17 4.22
C ASN A 118 -2.82 18.65 5.47
N ALA A 119 -1.50 18.47 5.56
CA ALA A 119 -0.74 18.70 6.78
C ALA A 119 -0.97 20.10 7.37
N GLU A 120 -0.89 21.14 6.54
CA GLU A 120 -1.12 22.53 6.95
C GLU A 120 -2.56 22.75 7.46
N LYS A 121 -3.56 22.23 6.74
CA LYS A 121 -4.97 22.35 7.12
C LYS A 121 -5.26 21.65 8.43
N LEU A 122 -4.77 20.43 8.60
CA LEU A 122 -4.92 19.65 9.82
C LEU A 122 -4.28 20.36 11.02
N ILE A 123 -3.09 20.94 10.86
CA ILE A 123 -2.41 21.72 11.92
C ILE A 123 -3.23 22.96 12.32
N LYS A 124 -3.89 23.60 11.36
CA LYS A 124 -4.75 24.77 11.60
C LYS A 124 -6.17 24.42 12.07
N GLY A 125 -6.52 23.13 12.16
CA GLY A 125 -7.88 22.68 12.47
C GLY A 125 -8.89 22.96 11.34
N GLU A 126 -8.42 23.16 10.12
CA GLU A 126 -9.26 23.34 8.93
C GLU A 126 -9.72 21.99 8.35
N PRO A 127 -10.87 21.94 7.65
CA PRO A 127 -11.31 20.75 6.96
C PRO A 127 -10.29 20.28 5.89
N PRO A 128 -10.02 18.97 5.77
CA PRO A 128 -9.13 18.44 4.74
C PRO A 128 -9.77 18.53 3.35
N VAL A 129 -8.91 18.66 2.34
CA VAL A 129 -9.26 18.51 0.92
C VAL A 129 -9.35 17.02 0.60
N ASP A 130 -10.47 16.66 -0.02
CA ASP A 130 -10.74 15.33 -0.57
C ASP A 130 -10.08 15.18 -1.94
N GLN A 131 -9.15 14.23 -2.09
CA GLN A 131 -8.50 13.93 -3.36
C GLN A 131 -9.39 13.12 -4.31
N TYR A 132 -10.36 12.37 -3.77
CA TYR A 132 -11.22 11.46 -4.51
C TYR A 132 -12.68 11.70 -4.09
N PRO A 133 -13.22 12.90 -4.33
CA PRO A 133 -14.61 13.19 -4.03
C PRO A 133 -15.52 12.28 -4.87
N ASP A 134 -16.65 11.90 -4.31
CA ASP A 134 -17.64 11.12 -5.05
C ASP A 134 -18.16 11.97 -6.21
N THR A 135 -17.86 11.53 -7.43
CA THR A 135 -18.41 12.11 -8.66
C THR A 135 -19.44 11.14 -9.24
N ASP A 136 -20.40 11.63 -10.02
CA ASP A 136 -21.48 10.81 -10.58
C ASP A 136 -20.93 9.61 -11.37
N GLY A 137 -20.92 8.42 -10.73
CA GLY A 137 -20.50 7.15 -11.30
C GLY A 137 -19.15 6.57 -10.81
N MET A 138 -18.32 7.34 -10.08
CA MET A 138 -17.07 6.84 -9.51
C MET A 138 -16.97 7.19 -8.02
N LYS A 139 -17.35 6.23 -7.18
CA LYS A 139 -17.32 6.31 -5.72
C LYS A 139 -16.20 5.41 -5.20
N VAL A 140 -15.40 5.95 -4.27
CA VAL A 140 -14.25 5.29 -3.63
C VAL A 140 -14.54 5.06 -2.15
#